data_AF-A0A8K0GHY2-F1
#
_entry.id   AF-A0A8K0GHY2-F1
#
_cell.length_a   1.000
_cell.length_b   1.000
_cell.length_c   1.000
_cell.angle_alpha   90.00
_cell.angle_beta   90.00
_cell.angle_gamma   90.00
#
_symmetry.space_group_name_H-M   'P 1'
#
loop_
_entity.id
_entity.type
_entity.pdbx_description
1 polymer ?
#
loop_
_entity_poly.entity_id
_entity_poly.type
_entity_poly.pdbx_seq_one_letter_code
_entity_poly.pdbx_strand_id
1 'polypeptide(L)'
;MEALETSISYWEDALTAYRSNEKGGPLAVLGPEEAAFCRDLQLLLESAVELQERSELLFLDERSVLFRPGSGAQPSDHDVDGEADMSGAESFASAQDQVADLREFEEFSEYFPDLEQLPLYQAALIQLEDGGIPCRSLRTELVKCGSDGEYLAKLHCLRLAFQYMLKDHTIYGWFVDAGRQMLADLMLYAEKDPKDFLIGYENMLKYLQESANWRDLEEELGLKGVKALTFYDVVLDYILMDAFEDLESPPSSVTAVVQNRWLSNGFKETALTTAVWSVLKAKRRMLKFPTGFMAHFYTLSEQLSPLLAWGFLGPDEGLRDTCIYFKEQVMGFLADIFNFQKCKYTTVEELANDVLLNLKYRVESICQRLSVQG
;
A
#
# COMPACT_ATOMS: atom_id res chain seq x y z
N MET A 1 -31.81 -22.59 11.04
CA MET A 1 -30.63 -21.94 11.63
C MET A 1 -29.96 -22.87 12.62
N GLU A 2 -30.59 -23.21 13.75
CA GLU A 2 -29.97 -24.08 14.79
C GLU A 2 -29.40 -25.42 14.28
N ALA A 3 -30.10 -26.11 13.36
CA ALA A 3 -29.60 -27.37 12.79
C ALA A 3 -28.35 -27.20 11.89
N LEU A 4 -28.23 -26.05 11.20
CA LEU A 4 -27.07 -25.70 10.38
C LEU A 4 -25.88 -25.33 11.27
N GLU A 5 -26.12 -24.52 12.29
CA GLU A 5 -25.12 -24.12 13.30
C GLU A 5 -24.56 -25.34 14.06
N THR A 6 -25.42 -26.29 14.44
CA THR A 6 -24.99 -27.56 15.05
C THR A 6 -24.10 -28.37 14.10
N SER A 7 -24.39 -28.35 12.80
CA SER A 7 -23.60 -29.07 11.80
C SER A 7 -22.24 -28.41 11.55
N ILE A 8 -22.19 -27.08 11.53
CA ILE A 8 -20.95 -26.28 11.44
C ILE A 8 -20.04 -26.59 12.63
N SER A 9 -20.58 -26.58 13.84
CA SER A 9 -19.84 -26.92 15.06
C SER A 9 -19.23 -28.33 15.00
N TYR A 10 -19.97 -29.34 14.50
CA TYR A 10 -19.41 -30.69 14.33
C TYR A 10 -18.27 -30.77 13.31
N TRP A 11 -18.30 -29.95 12.26
CA TRP A 11 -17.23 -29.91 11.25
C TRP A 11 -15.99 -29.17 11.76
N GLU A 12 -16.16 -28.10 12.55
CA GLU A 12 -15.06 -27.40 13.23
C GLU A 12 -14.37 -28.28 14.26
N ASP A 13 -15.14 -29.03 15.05
CA ASP A 13 -14.62 -29.98 16.03
C ASP A 13 -13.82 -31.11 15.34
N ALA A 14 -14.33 -31.62 14.22
CA ALA A 14 -13.63 -32.63 13.42
C ALA A 14 -12.30 -32.09 12.88
N LEU A 15 -12.26 -30.88 12.31
CA LEU A 15 -11.02 -30.24 11.84
C LEU A 15 -10.02 -29.99 12.97
N THR A 16 -10.53 -29.63 14.15
CA THR A 16 -9.70 -29.38 15.34
C THR A 16 -9.10 -30.68 15.88
N ALA A 17 -9.83 -31.79 15.85
CA ALA A 17 -9.33 -33.11 16.22
C ALA A 17 -8.18 -33.58 15.31
N TYR A 18 -8.28 -33.32 14.00
CA TYR A 18 -7.20 -33.63 13.04
C TYR A 18 -5.93 -32.79 13.28
N ARG A 19 -6.06 -31.53 13.70
CA ARG A 19 -4.93 -30.64 14.04
C ARG A 19 -4.31 -30.96 15.41
N SER A 20 -5.09 -31.50 16.34
CA SER A 20 -4.64 -31.79 17.72
C SER A 20 -3.73 -33.01 17.83
N ASN A 21 -3.78 -33.92 16.86
CA ASN A 21 -2.97 -35.14 16.83
C ASN A 21 -1.48 -34.89 16.50
N GLU A 22 -1.08 -33.63 16.23
CA GLU A 22 0.30 -33.25 15.90
C GLU A 22 1.23 -33.06 17.12
N LYS A 23 0.73 -33.10 18.36
CA LYS A 23 1.53 -32.78 19.57
C LYS A 23 2.38 -33.93 20.14
N GLY A 24 2.76 -34.92 19.33
CA GLY A 24 3.53 -36.10 19.75
C GLY A 24 4.78 -36.41 18.91
N GLY A 25 5.75 -35.49 18.81
CA GLY A 25 7.09 -35.76 18.23
C GLY A 25 7.23 -35.51 16.72
N PRO A 26 8.43 -35.15 16.22
CA PRO A 26 8.58 -34.45 14.95
C PRO A 26 8.34 -35.40 13.77
N LEU A 27 7.46 -34.99 12.85
CA LEU A 27 7.09 -35.64 11.58
C LEU A 27 6.06 -36.78 11.68
N ALA A 28 4.84 -36.49 12.14
CA ALA A 28 3.65 -37.18 11.66
C ALA A 28 2.95 -36.29 10.62
N VAL A 29 3.33 -36.47 9.35
CA VAL A 29 2.72 -35.78 8.20
C VAL A 29 1.40 -36.48 7.87
N LEU A 30 0.27 -35.75 7.90
CA LEU A 30 -1.01 -36.25 7.40
C LEU A 30 -0.83 -36.78 5.97
N GLY A 31 -1.42 -37.94 5.67
CA GLY A 31 -1.33 -38.52 4.33
C GLY A 31 -1.85 -37.53 3.27
N PRO A 32 -1.39 -37.60 2.00
CA PRO A 32 -1.84 -36.69 0.95
C PRO A 32 -3.37 -36.73 0.74
N GLU A 33 -4.01 -37.86 1.03
CA GLU A 33 -5.47 -38.02 1.01
C GLU A 33 -6.16 -37.36 2.21
N GLU A 34 -5.55 -37.40 3.40
CA GLU A 34 -6.06 -36.76 4.62
C GLU A 34 -5.93 -35.23 4.54
N ALA A 35 -4.82 -34.73 3.99
CA ALA A 35 -4.65 -33.30 3.73
C ALA A 35 -5.61 -32.77 2.65
N ALA A 36 -5.98 -33.61 1.67
CA ALA A 36 -7.01 -33.28 0.69
C ALA A 36 -8.40 -33.24 1.33
N PHE A 37 -8.76 -34.25 2.12
CA PHE A 37 -10.02 -34.28 2.86
C PHE A 37 -10.19 -33.09 3.80
N CYS A 38 -9.14 -32.68 4.51
CA CYS A 38 -9.16 -31.49 5.36
C CYS A 38 -9.35 -30.18 4.59
N ARG A 39 -8.84 -30.08 3.35
CA ARG A 39 -9.09 -28.91 2.48
C ARG A 39 -10.53 -28.91 1.97
N ASP A 40 -11.04 -30.06 1.55
CA ASP A 40 -12.41 -30.18 1.06
C ASP A 40 -13.43 -29.88 2.17
N LEU A 41 -13.15 -30.31 3.40
CA LEU A 41 -13.97 -30.01 4.58
C LEU A 41 -13.91 -28.53 4.99
N GLN A 42 -12.76 -27.85 4.81
CA GLN A 42 -12.64 -26.40 5.03
C GLN A 42 -13.46 -25.60 4.00
N LEU A 43 -13.43 -26.00 2.73
CA LEU A 43 -14.24 -25.37 1.68
C LEU A 43 -15.75 -25.57 1.93
N LEU A 44 -16.15 -26.75 2.44
CA LEU A 44 -17.53 -27.01 2.82
C LEU A 44 -17.97 -26.13 4.00
N LEU A 45 -17.08 -25.91 4.97
CA LEU A 45 -17.34 -25.04 6.13
C LEU A 45 -17.50 -23.57 5.71
N GLU A 46 -16.60 -23.05 4.88
CA GLU A 46 -16.70 -21.68 4.33
C GLU A 46 -18.03 -21.49 3.59
N SER A 47 -18.44 -22.48 2.80
CA SER A 47 -19.73 -22.45 2.08
C SER A 47 -20.94 -22.48 3.02
N ALA A 48 -20.84 -23.18 4.15
CA ALA A 48 -21.91 -23.27 5.14
C ALA A 48 -22.05 -21.99 5.98
N VAL A 49 -20.93 -21.34 6.31
CA VAL A 49 -20.90 -20.03 6.99
C VAL A 49 -21.47 -18.94 6.08
N GLU A 50 -21.08 -18.91 4.80
CA GLU A 50 -21.65 -17.96 3.85
C GLU A 50 -23.16 -18.19 3.63
N LEU A 51 -23.61 -19.45 3.63
CA LEU A 51 -25.03 -19.78 3.58
C LEU A 51 -25.78 -19.32 4.84
N GLN A 52 -25.14 -19.43 6.01
CA GLN A 52 -25.68 -18.93 7.27
C GLN A 52 -25.89 -17.42 7.21
N GLU A 53 -24.85 -16.64 6.86
CA GLU A 53 -24.93 -15.18 6.75
C GLU A 53 -26.01 -14.74 5.74
N ARG A 54 -26.07 -15.39 4.57
CA ARG A 54 -27.11 -15.12 3.56
C ARG A 54 -28.51 -15.44 4.06
N SER A 55 -28.66 -16.48 4.87
CA SER A 55 -29.96 -16.83 5.46
C SER A 55 -30.38 -15.86 6.57
N GLU A 56 -29.46 -15.36 7.39
CA GLU A 56 -29.72 -14.33 8.40
C GLU A 56 -30.15 -13.01 7.77
N LEU A 57 -29.52 -12.62 6.65
CA LEU A 57 -29.93 -11.46 5.86
C LEU A 57 -31.36 -11.59 5.30
N LEU A 58 -31.82 -12.81 4.98
CA LEU A 58 -33.21 -13.06 4.56
C LEU A 58 -34.23 -12.96 5.71
N PHE A 59 -33.79 -13.06 6.98
CA PHE A 59 -34.60 -12.80 8.16
C PHE A 59 -34.60 -11.32 8.58
N LEU A 60 -33.59 -10.55 8.19
CA LEU A 60 -33.46 -9.10 8.46
C LEU A 60 -34.05 -8.22 7.35
N ASP A 61 -34.28 -8.77 6.15
CA ASP A 61 -34.90 -8.05 5.05
C ASP A 61 -36.39 -7.76 5.32
N GLU A 62 -36.77 -6.48 5.37
CA GLU A 62 -38.16 -6.01 5.54
C GLU A 62 -39.13 -6.54 4.48
N ARG A 63 -38.63 -7.02 3.34
CA ARG A 63 -39.43 -7.65 2.26
C ARG A 63 -39.69 -9.13 2.50
N SER A 64 -39.11 -9.71 3.55
CA SER A 64 -39.30 -11.10 3.94
C SER A 64 -40.78 -11.40 4.23
N VAL A 65 -41.22 -12.61 3.87
CA VAL A 65 -42.63 -13.03 3.99
C VAL A 65 -43.11 -12.99 5.45
N LEU A 66 -42.17 -12.96 6.40
CA LEU A 66 -42.39 -12.81 7.85
C LEU A 66 -42.87 -11.41 8.26
N PHE A 67 -42.64 -10.38 7.45
CA PHE A 67 -42.99 -8.97 7.75
C PHE A 67 -44.15 -8.43 6.90
N ARG A 68 -44.84 -9.25 6.10
CA ARG A 68 -46.03 -8.80 5.37
C ARG A 68 -47.15 -8.38 6.34
N PRO A 69 -47.59 -7.11 6.35
CA PRO A 69 -48.80 -6.72 7.06
C PRO A 69 -49.99 -7.17 6.22
N GLY A 70 -50.52 -8.37 6.50
CA GLY A 70 -51.57 -8.97 5.67
C GLY A 70 -52.37 -10.11 6.30
N SER A 71 -52.28 -10.36 7.60
CA SER A 71 -53.14 -11.31 8.31
C SER A 71 -53.66 -10.70 9.61
N GLY A 72 -54.68 -9.85 9.51
CA GLY A 72 -55.44 -9.38 10.67
C GLY A 72 -56.04 -7.99 10.53
N ALA A 73 -57.19 -7.91 9.85
CA ALA A 73 -58.28 -6.93 10.00
C ALA A 73 -57.97 -5.41 10.01
N GLN A 74 -58.49 -4.72 8.99
CA GLN A 74 -58.83 -3.28 9.06
C GLN A 74 -59.80 -3.02 10.23
N PRO A 75 -59.80 -1.80 10.80
CA PRO A 75 -60.87 -0.89 10.41
C PRO A 75 -60.44 0.58 10.22
N SER A 76 -61.33 1.26 9.50
CA SER A 76 -61.39 2.64 9.04
C SER A 76 -61.48 3.73 10.11
N ASP A 77 -61.06 4.93 9.71
CA ASP A 77 -61.36 6.24 10.30
C ASP A 77 -62.78 6.36 10.86
N HIS A 78 -62.89 6.88 12.08
CA HIS A 78 -63.88 7.90 12.44
C HIS A 78 -63.49 8.58 13.77
N ASP A 79 -63.43 9.91 13.73
CA ASP A 79 -63.22 10.85 14.84
C ASP A 79 -64.10 10.58 16.07
N VAL A 80 -63.53 10.60 17.29
CA VAL A 80 -64.11 11.26 18.48
C VAL A 80 -63.01 11.65 19.48
N ASP A 81 -62.95 12.95 19.75
CA ASP A 81 -62.50 13.70 20.93
C ASP A 81 -62.16 12.90 22.22
N GLY A 82 -60.99 13.18 22.83
CA GLY A 82 -60.63 12.71 24.17
C GLY A 82 -59.13 12.70 24.49
N GLU A 83 -58.70 13.72 25.24
CA GLU A 83 -57.52 13.84 26.13
C GLU A 83 -56.31 12.88 26.01
N ALA A 84 -55.14 13.54 25.98
CA ALA A 84 -53.80 13.06 26.33
C ALA A 84 -53.07 12.14 25.33
N ASP A 85 -52.09 12.70 24.61
CA ASP A 85 -50.74 12.13 24.66
C ASP A 85 -49.65 13.17 24.33
N MET A 86 -48.66 13.26 25.20
CA MET A 86 -47.52 14.19 25.16
C MET A 86 -46.35 13.58 24.40
N SER A 87 -46.58 13.02 23.20
CA SER A 87 -45.53 12.27 22.46
C SER A 87 -44.79 13.10 21.39
N GLY A 88 -45.15 14.37 21.19
CA GLY A 88 -44.50 15.25 20.19
C GLY A 88 -43.22 15.96 20.66
N ALA A 89 -42.95 15.98 21.97
CA ALA A 89 -41.79 16.69 22.53
C ALA A 89 -40.53 15.82 22.65
N GLU A 90 -40.67 14.49 22.62
CA GLU A 90 -39.53 13.56 22.76
C GLU A 90 -38.82 13.32 21.41
N SER A 91 -39.50 13.55 20.28
CA SER A 91 -38.88 13.36 18.95
C SER A 91 -37.97 14.51 18.51
N PHE A 92 -38.00 15.67 19.19
CA PHE A 92 -36.99 16.73 19.03
C PHE A 92 -35.82 16.58 20.01
N ALA A 93 -35.99 15.81 21.09
CA ALA A 93 -34.93 15.58 22.08
C ALA A 93 -33.86 14.62 21.55
N SER A 94 -34.20 13.64 20.70
CA SER A 94 -33.22 12.73 20.09
C SER A 94 -32.39 13.35 18.96
N ALA A 95 -32.80 14.48 18.38
CA ALA A 95 -31.99 15.25 17.43
C ALA A 95 -31.05 16.25 18.12
N GLN A 96 -31.25 16.50 19.42
CA GLN A 96 -30.31 17.25 20.27
C GLN A 96 -29.19 16.38 20.83
N ASP A 97 -29.37 15.05 20.86
CA ASP A 97 -28.38 14.06 21.29
C ASP A 97 -27.52 13.52 20.13
N GLN A 98 -27.82 13.94 18.88
CA GLN A 98 -26.99 13.72 17.69
C GLN A 98 -26.30 15.01 17.22
N VAL A 99 -26.23 16.03 18.08
CA VAL A 99 -25.17 17.03 17.93
C VAL A 99 -23.90 16.27 18.27
N ALA A 100 -23.09 15.94 17.27
CA ALA A 100 -21.76 15.36 17.47
C ALA A 100 -21.10 16.11 18.63
N ASP A 101 -20.87 15.41 19.73
CA ASP A 101 -20.41 16.04 20.95
C ASP A 101 -19.00 16.56 20.65
N LEU A 102 -18.84 17.88 20.61
CA LEU A 102 -17.53 18.51 20.47
C LEU A 102 -16.59 18.07 21.63
N ARG A 103 -17.15 17.49 22.70
CA ARG A 103 -16.39 16.85 23.78
C ARG A 103 -15.73 15.54 23.38
N GLU A 104 -16.15 14.82 22.34
CA GLU A 104 -15.36 13.67 21.83
C GLU A 104 -14.08 14.16 21.14
N PHE A 105 -14.11 15.35 20.52
CA PHE A 105 -12.91 16.03 20.01
C PHE A 105 -12.01 16.58 21.15
N GLU A 106 -12.61 17.08 22.24
CA GLU A 106 -11.87 17.51 23.44
C GLU A 106 -11.29 16.31 24.22
N GLU A 107 -11.99 15.18 24.31
CA GLU A 107 -11.45 13.95 24.91
C GLU A 107 -10.28 13.41 24.09
N PHE A 108 -10.32 13.49 22.75
CA PHE A 108 -9.18 13.14 21.89
C PHE A 108 -7.98 14.08 22.06
N SER A 109 -8.21 15.38 22.31
CA SER A 109 -7.15 16.35 22.58
C SER A 109 -6.56 16.20 24.00
N GLU A 110 -7.34 15.76 24.98
CA GLU A 110 -6.88 15.46 26.33
C GLU A 110 -5.92 14.26 26.40
N TYR A 111 -6.04 13.27 25.51
CA TYR A 111 -5.09 12.15 25.41
C TYR A 111 -3.80 12.49 24.66
N PHE A 112 -3.80 13.55 23.85
CA PHE A 112 -2.66 13.99 23.04
C PHE A 112 -2.51 15.53 23.06
N PRO A 113 -2.00 16.12 24.15
CA PRO A 113 -1.86 17.58 24.25
C PRO A 113 -0.93 18.23 23.20
N ASP A 114 -0.10 17.43 22.51
CA ASP A 114 0.73 17.89 21.40
C ASP A 114 0.00 17.91 20.04
N LEU A 115 -1.19 17.30 19.92
CA LEU A 115 -1.95 17.27 18.66
C LEU A 115 -2.54 18.64 18.31
N GLU A 116 -2.86 19.47 19.32
CA GLU A 116 -3.25 20.88 19.14
C GLU A 116 -2.14 21.73 18.47
N GLN A 117 -0.89 21.26 18.52
CA GLN A 117 0.25 21.93 17.90
C GLN A 117 0.45 21.52 16.43
N LEU A 118 -0.41 20.65 15.87
CA LEU A 118 -0.26 20.09 14.52
C LEU A 118 -1.55 20.26 13.68
N PRO A 119 -1.95 21.51 13.36
CA PRO A 119 -3.22 21.78 12.69
C PRO A 119 -3.35 21.15 11.30
N LEU A 120 -2.25 21.00 10.55
CA LEU A 120 -2.28 20.27 9.26
C LEU A 120 -2.64 18.79 9.44
N TYR A 121 -2.10 18.15 10.49
CA TYR A 121 -2.41 16.76 10.79
C TYR A 121 -3.86 16.59 11.28
N GLN A 122 -4.34 17.50 12.13
CA GLN A 122 -5.74 17.50 12.57
C GLN A 122 -6.71 17.65 11.40
N ALA A 123 -6.45 18.57 10.46
CA ALA A 123 -7.27 18.73 9.26
C ALA A 123 -7.31 17.45 8.42
N ALA A 124 -6.19 16.70 8.35
CA ALA A 124 -6.14 15.42 7.65
C ALA A 124 -6.92 14.31 8.39
N LEU A 125 -6.97 14.32 9.73
CA LEU A 125 -7.80 13.39 10.50
C LEU A 125 -9.30 13.65 10.28
N ILE A 126 -9.73 14.91 10.28
CA ILE A 126 -11.12 15.27 9.96
C ILE A 126 -11.47 14.78 8.55
N GLN A 127 -10.58 14.99 7.57
CA GLN A 127 -10.79 14.49 6.22
C GLN A 127 -10.88 12.94 6.16
N LEU A 128 -10.10 12.25 6.98
CA LEU A 128 -10.15 10.80 7.07
C LEU A 128 -11.53 10.32 7.58
N GLU A 129 -12.09 11.00 8.57
CA GLU A 129 -13.43 10.71 9.13
C GLU A 129 -14.55 11.02 8.13
N ASP A 130 -14.50 12.19 7.47
CA ASP A 130 -15.57 12.68 6.60
C ASP A 130 -15.66 11.94 5.25
N GLY A 131 -14.53 11.47 4.70
CA GLY A 131 -14.49 10.95 3.34
C GLY A 131 -13.44 9.88 3.07
N GLY A 132 -12.68 9.48 4.09
CA GLY A 132 -11.55 8.57 3.93
C GLY A 132 -10.38 9.20 3.17
N ILE A 133 -9.23 8.52 3.23
CA ILE A 133 -8.05 8.88 2.44
C ILE A 133 -7.68 7.66 1.60
N PRO A 134 -7.81 7.72 0.26
CA PRO A 134 -7.51 6.56 -0.56
C PRO A 134 -6.00 6.32 -0.59
N CYS A 135 -5.60 5.08 -0.40
CA CYS A 135 -4.24 4.61 -0.58
C CYS A 135 -4.23 3.34 -1.42
N ARG A 136 -3.07 2.99 -1.96
CA ARG A 136 -2.87 1.75 -2.72
C ARG A 136 -2.74 0.55 -1.77
N SER A 137 -1.93 0.70 -0.75
CA SER A 137 -1.65 -0.30 0.29
C SER A 137 -1.30 0.41 1.60
N LEU A 138 -1.67 -0.19 2.73
CA LEU A 138 -1.30 0.31 4.04
C LEU A 138 0.18 -0.02 4.30
N ARG A 139 1.01 1.03 4.42
CA ARG A 139 2.45 0.92 4.71
C ARG A 139 2.77 1.23 6.18
N THR A 140 1.79 1.09 7.06
CA THR A 140 1.81 1.52 8.47
C THR A 140 3.05 1.05 9.22
N GLU A 141 3.36 -0.25 9.17
CA GLU A 141 4.54 -0.82 9.85
C GLU A 141 5.86 -0.34 9.23
N LEU A 142 5.91 -0.24 7.90
CA LEU A 142 7.09 0.15 7.13
C LEU A 142 7.55 1.56 7.51
N VAL A 143 6.60 2.50 7.61
CA VAL A 143 6.89 3.89 8.00
C VAL A 143 6.80 4.14 9.51
N LYS A 144 6.56 3.09 10.30
CA LYS A 144 6.52 3.11 11.77
C LYS A 144 5.44 4.01 12.35
N CYS A 145 4.27 4.04 11.73
CA CYS A 145 3.08 4.66 12.31
C CYS A 145 2.45 3.74 13.37
N GLY A 146 1.80 4.32 14.39
CA GLY A 146 1.14 3.58 15.46
C GLY A 146 -0.23 3.01 15.07
N SER A 147 -0.85 3.52 14.01
CA SER A 147 -2.11 3.02 13.47
C SER A 147 -2.27 3.35 11.98
N ASP A 148 -3.20 2.65 11.33
CA ASP A 148 -3.55 2.93 9.93
C ASP A 148 -4.14 4.34 9.76
N GLY A 149 -4.89 4.83 10.76
CA GLY A 149 -5.41 6.19 10.75
C GLY A 149 -4.30 7.25 10.78
N GLU A 150 -3.28 7.04 11.62
CA GLU A 150 -2.09 7.91 11.65
C GLU A 150 -1.37 7.89 10.30
N TYR A 151 -1.16 6.70 9.73
CA TYR A 151 -0.54 6.55 8.42
C TYR A 151 -1.30 7.33 7.34
N LEU A 152 -2.61 7.14 7.26
CA LEU A 152 -3.45 7.77 6.23
C LEU A 152 -3.48 9.28 6.34
N ALA A 153 -3.63 9.81 7.56
CA ALA A 153 -3.61 11.25 7.79
C ALA A 153 -2.24 11.86 7.42
N LYS A 154 -1.13 11.25 7.86
CA LYS A 154 0.22 11.70 7.47
C LYS A 154 0.47 11.60 5.98
N LEU A 155 0.02 10.52 5.33
CA LEU A 155 0.09 10.34 3.89
C LEU A 155 -0.58 11.51 3.15
N HIS A 156 -1.77 11.92 3.59
CA HIS A 156 -2.45 13.06 3.01
C HIS A 156 -1.64 14.35 3.15
N CYS A 157 -1.13 14.66 4.35
CA CYS A 157 -0.27 15.82 4.58
C CYS A 157 0.99 15.80 3.68
N LEU A 158 1.64 14.63 3.55
CA LEU A 158 2.83 14.46 2.72
C LEU A 158 2.53 14.65 1.24
N ARG A 159 1.38 14.16 0.74
CA ARG A 159 0.92 14.43 -0.63
C ARG A 159 0.81 15.94 -0.89
N LEU A 160 0.21 16.69 0.05
CA LEU A 160 0.13 18.15 -0.05
C LEU A 160 1.53 18.79 -0.04
N ALA A 161 2.43 18.35 0.85
CA ALA A 161 3.79 18.86 0.94
C ALA A 161 4.60 18.63 -0.35
N PHE A 162 4.53 17.43 -0.94
CA PHE A 162 5.18 17.13 -2.23
C PHE A 162 4.59 17.98 -3.36
N GLN A 163 3.27 18.13 -3.41
CA GLN A 163 2.62 19.00 -4.41
C GLN A 163 3.02 20.46 -4.23
N TYR A 164 3.19 20.94 -3.00
CA TYR A 164 3.64 22.30 -2.73
C TYR A 164 5.09 22.50 -3.18
N MET A 165 6.03 21.66 -2.74
CA MET A 165 7.45 21.85 -3.06
C MET A 165 7.76 21.69 -4.55
N LEU A 166 7.07 20.77 -5.24
CA LEU A 166 7.34 20.49 -6.66
C LEU A 166 6.71 21.52 -7.61
N LYS A 167 5.93 22.48 -7.10
CA LYS A 167 5.52 23.67 -7.87
C LYS A 167 6.68 24.64 -8.07
N ASP A 168 7.67 24.65 -7.19
CA ASP A 168 8.89 25.44 -7.37
C ASP A 168 9.78 24.78 -8.42
N HIS A 169 10.01 25.46 -9.54
CA HIS A 169 10.83 24.95 -10.64
C HIS A 169 12.30 24.67 -10.25
N THR A 170 12.83 25.39 -9.26
CA THR A 170 14.19 25.17 -8.75
C THR A 170 14.27 23.85 -7.99
N ILE A 171 13.28 23.61 -7.12
CA ILE A 171 13.19 22.35 -6.36
C ILE A 171 12.91 21.19 -7.32
N TYR A 172 11.97 21.35 -8.24
CA TYR A 172 11.66 20.35 -9.25
C TYR A 172 12.89 19.98 -10.09
N GLY A 173 13.62 20.97 -10.61
CA GLY A 173 14.85 20.74 -11.37
C GLY A 173 15.89 19.98 -10.56
N TRP A 174 16.11 20.38 -9.30
CA TRP A 174 17.00 19.66 -8.41
C TRP A 174 16.56 18.21 -8.17
N PHE A 175 15.26 17.93 -7.99
CA PHE A 175 14.74 16.56 -7.82
C PHE A 175 15.06 15.67 -9.02
N VAL A 176 14.81 16.20 -10.22
CA VAL A 176 15.09 15.51 -11.49
C VAL A 176 16.59 15.22 -11.61
N ASP A 177 17.42 16.22 -11.36
CA ASP A 177 18.88 16.08 -11.47
C ASP A 177 19.44 15.13 -10.41
N ALA A 178 18.97 15.21 -9.16
CA ALA A 178 19.39 14.34 -8.07
C ALA A 178 19.05 12.87 -8.33
N GLY A 179 17.83 12.59 -8.78
CA GLY A 179 17.41 11.23 -9.14
C GLY A 179 18.22 10.66 -10.30
N ARG A 180 18.43 11.46 -11.35
CA ARG A 180 19.24 11.06 -12.52
C ARG A 180 20.68 10.77 -12.12
N GLN A 181 21.31 11.67 -11.37
CA GLN A 181 22.70 11.55 -10.93
C GLN A 181 22.89 10.32 -10.04
N MET A 182 22.04 10.15 -9.02
CA MET A 182 22.14 9.06 -8.07
C MET A 182 22.05 7.68 -8.73
N LEU A 183 21.12 7.51 -9.69
CA LEU A 183 20.96 6.25 -10.40
C LEU A 183 22.08 6.02 -11.43
N ALA A 184 22.54 7.07 -12.10
CA ALA A 184 23.68 6.97 -13.03
C ALA A 184 24.99 6.63 -12.30
N ASP A 185 25.24 7.23 -11.13
CA ASP A 185 26.40 6.93 -10.31
C ASP A 185 26.36 5.50 -9.77
N LEU A 186 25.18 5.01 -9.39
CA LEU A 186 25.00 3.60 -9.01
C LEU A 186 25.33 2.66 -10.17
N MET A 187 24.97 3.02 -11.41
CA MET A 187 25.34 2.26 -12.61
C MET A 187 26.84 2.26 -12.85
N LEU A 188 27.49 3.41 -12.76
CA LEU A 188 28.94 3.51 -12.92
C LEU A 188 29.69 2.73 -11.84
N TYR A 189 29.21 2.78 -10.60
CA TYR A 189 29.75 1.99 -9.50
C TYR A 189 29.67 0.48 -9.77
N ALA A 190 28.58 0.02 -10.40
CA ALA A 190 28.42 -1.36 -10.85
C ALA A 190 29.11 -1.68 -12.19
N GLU A 191 30.03 -0.82 -12.64
CA GLU A 191 30.76 -0.94 -13.92
C GLU A 191 29.83 -1.05 -15.15
N LYS A 192 28.65 -0.40 -15.10
CA LYS A 192 27.68 -0.32 -16.20
C LYS A 192 27.72 1.04 -16.89
N ASP A 193 27.56 1.04 -18.21
CA ASP A 193 27.42 2.28 -18.99
C ASP A 193 26.02 2.89 -18.75
N PRO A 194 25.92 4.11 -18.19
CA PRO A 194 24.63 4.75 -17.92
C PRO A 194 23.98 5.37 -19.15
N LYS A 195 24.62 5.35 -20.33
CA LYS A 195 24.15 6.07 -21.53
C LYS A 195 22.69 5.79 -21.90
N ASP A 196 22.31 4.52 -22.02
CA ASP A 196 20.94 4.15 -22.42
C ASP A 196 19.92 4.51 -21.33
N PHE A 197 20.32 4.40 -20.06
CA PHE A 197 19.52 4.88 -18.94
C PHE A 197 19.28 6.39 -19.02
N LEU A 198 20.33 7.20 -19.24
CA LEU A 198 20.22 8.66 -19.33
C LEU A 198 19.31 9.08 -20.49
N ILE A 199 19.44 8.45 -21.66
CA ILE A 199 18.55 8.71 -22.80
C ILE A 199 17.09 8.35 -22.44
N GLY A 200 16.88 7.19 -21.81
CA GLY A 200 15.55 6.78 -21.35
C GLY A 200 14.96 7.76 -20.33
N TYR A 201 15.78 8.29 -19.42
CA TYR A 201 15.37 9.20 -18.36
C TYR A 201 14.89 10.52 -18.94
N GLU A 202 15.64 11.10 -19.87
CA GLU A 202 15.22 12.31 -20.59
C GLU A 202 13.93 12.11 -21.39
N ASN A 203 13.76 10.94 -22.01
CA ASN A 203 12.54 10.64 -22.75
C ASN A 203 11.33 10.50 -21.82
N MET A 204 11.50 9.91 -20.63
CA MET A 204 10.45 9.87 -19.60
C MET A 204 10.06 11.29 -19.16
N LEU A 205 11.04 12.17 -18.90
CA LEU A 205 10.76 13.55 -18.50
C LEU A 205 9.99 14.32 -19.57
N LYS A 206 10.39 14.18 -20.84
CA LYS A 206 9.67 14.79 -21.97
C LYS A 206 8.23 14.31 -22.04
N TYR A 207 8.01 13.00 -21.87
CA TYR A 207 6.66 12.42 -21.83
C TYR A 207 5.81 13.03 -20.71
N LEU A 208 6.38 13.22 -19.51
CA LEU A 208 5.68 13.80 -18.35
C LEU A 208 5.36 15.29 -18.50
N GLN A 209 6.14 16.04 -19.29
CA GLN A 209 5.91 17.46 -19.56
C GLN A 209 4.71 17.72 -20.49
N GLU A 210 4.33 16.73 -21.29
CA GLU A 210 3.22 16.85 -22.23
C GLU A 210 1.88 16.58 -21.52
N SER A 211 1.09 17.63 -21.31
CA SER A 211 -0.21 17.55 -20.61
C SER A 211 -1.21 16.56 -21.24
N ALA A 212 -1.11 16.34 -22.56
CA ALA A 212 -1.95 15.38 -23.28
C ALA A 212 -1.77 13.93 -22.79
N ASN A 213 -0.58 13.60 -22.28
CA ASN A 213 -0.22 12.24 -21.86
C ASN A 213 -0.73 11.89 -20.46
N TRP A 214 -1.19 12.87 -19.67
CA TRP A 214 -1.60 12.68 -18.28
C TRP A 214 -2.83 11.80 -18.13
N ARG A 215 -3.74 11.82 -19.11
CA ARG A 215 -4.91 10.93 -19.12
C ARG A 215 -4.50 9.47 -19.23
N ASP A 216 -3.61 9.15 -20.16
CA ASP A 216 -3.13 7.79 -20.38
C ASP A 216 -2.31 7.32 -19.17
N LEU A 217 -1.48 8.21 -18.60
CA LEU A 217 -0.74 7.96 -17.37
C LEU A 217 -1.64 7.65 -16.17
N GLU A 218 -2.71 8.43 -15.98
CA GLU A 218 -3.69 8.21 -14.92
C GLU A 218 -4.38 6.86 -15.07
N GLU A 219 -4.79 6.51 -16.30
CA GLU A 219 -5.42 5.23 -16.57
C GLU A 219 -4.46 4.05 -16.34
N GLU A 220 -3.21 4.13 -16.81
CA GLU A 220 -2.22 3.07 -16.61
C GLU A 220 -1.91 2.84 -15.13
N LEU A 221 -1.70 3.91 -14.37
CA LEU A 221 -1.37 3.83 -12.94
C LEU A 221 -2.59 3.46 -12.10
N GLY A 222 -3.78 3.91 -12.49
CA GLY A 222 -5.04 3.50 -11.86
C GLY A 222 -5.27 1.99 -11.94
N LEU A 223 -4.95 1.36 -13.07
CA LEU A 223 -4.98 -0.10 -13.24
C LEU A 223 -3.94 -0.83 -12.36
N LYS A 224 -2.93 -0.12 -11.84
CA LYS A 224 -1.94 -0.62 -10.86
C LYS A 224 -2.32 -0.31 -9.41
N GLY A 225 -3.49 0.26 -9.19
CA GLY A 225 -4.00 0.60 -7.86
C GLY A 225 -3.51 1.93 -7.32
N VAL A 226 -2.74 2.71 -8.08
CA VAL A 226 -2.31 4.06 -7.69
C VAL A 226 -3.54 4.96 -7.61
N LYS A 227 -3.81 5.51 -6.43
CA LYS A 227 -5.03 6.28 -6.15
C LYS A 227 -4.87 7.78 -6.35
N ALA A 228 -3.65 8.28 -6.33
CA ALA A 228 -3.34 9.70 -6.54
C ALA A 228 -2.04 9.82 -7.34
N LEU A 229 -2.00 10.75 -8.29
CA LEU A 229 -0.82 11.00 -9.12
C LEU A 229 0.15 11.97 -8.43
N THR A 230 0.66 11.57 -7.27
CA THR A 230 1.68 12.34 -6.55
C THR A 230 3.05 11.68 -6.65
N PHE A 231 4.10 12.45 -6.37
CA PHE A 231 5.46 11.90 -6.30
C PHE A 231 5.57 10.75 -5.29
N TYR A 232 4.90 10.87 -4.13
CA TYR A 232 4.88 9.80 -3.13
C TYR A 232 4.26 8.53 -3.70
N ASP A 233 3.04 8.62 -4.22
CA ASP A 233 2.28 7.47 -4.69
C ASP A 233 2.94 6.75 -5.87
N VAL A 234 3.49 7.51 -6.82
CA VAL A 234 4.08 6.93 -8.04
C VAL A 234 5.52 6.50 -7.81
N VAL A 235 6.37 7.38 -7.28
CA VAL A 235 7.81 7.12 -7.21
C VAL A 235 8.16 6.36 -5.94
N LEU A 236 7.66 6.79 -4.78
CA LEU A 236 8.05 6.19 -3.52
C LEU A 236 7.30 4.87 -3.26
N ASP A 237 5.96 4.88 -3.33
CA ASP A 237 5.13 3.70 -3.06
C ASP A 237 5.14 2.71 -4.22
N TYR A 238 4.66 3.13 -5.40
CA TYR A 238 4.53 2.20 -6.52
C TYR A 238 5.86 1.71 -7.10
N ILE A 239 6.88 2.57 -7.23
CA ILE A 239 8.13 2.19 -7.87
C ILE A 239 9.16 1.66 -6.87
N LEU A 240 9.54 2.46 -5.86
CA LEU A 240 10.66 2.12 -5.00
C LEU A 240 10.30 1.05 -3.96
N MET A 241 9.18 1.19 -3.25
CA MET A 241 8.78 0.21 -2.24
C MET A 241 8.50 -1.16 -2.87
N ASP A 242 7.71 -1.23 -3.95
CA ASP A 242 7.48 -2.50 -4.66
C ASP A 242 8.79 -3.12 -5.16
N ALA A 243 9.71 -2.32 -5.72
CA ALA A 243 10.98 -2.85 -6.20
C ALA A 243 11.80 -3.49 -5.06
N PHE A 244 11.80 -2.90 -3.87
CA PHE A 244 12.50 -3.47 -2.72
C PHE A 244 11.81 -4.72 -2.15
N GLU A 245 10.49 -4.78 -2.16
CA GLU A 245 9.72 -5.97 -1.76
C GLU A 245 9.96 -7.15 -2.70
N ASP A 246 9.94 -6.89 -4.02
CA ASP A 246 10.26 -7.87 -5.06
C ASP A 246 11.69 -8.41 -4.91
N LEU A 247 12.63 -7.58 -4.43
CA LEU A 247 14.02 -7.95 -4.21
C LEU A 247 14.25 -8.73 -2.90
N GLU A 248 13.43 -8.52 -1.88
CA GLU A 248 13.46 -9.32 -0.64
C GLU A 248 12.90 -10.74 -0.84
N SER A 249 11.99 -10.90 -1.79
CA SER A 249 11.28 -12.16 -2.05
C SER A 249 11.44 -12.66 -3.49
N PRO A 250 12.69 -12.85 -3.98
CA PRO A 250 12.94 -13.21 -5.37
C PRO A 250 12.36 -14.60 -5.71
N PRO A 251 11.90 -14.82 -6.96
CA PRO A 251 11.40 -16.12 -7.40
C PRO A 251 12.42 -17.25 -7.17
N SER A 252 11.95 -18.42 -6.76
CA SER A 252 12.81 -19.58 -6.46
C SER A 252 13.75 -19.98 -7.60
N SER A 253 13.32 -19.78 -8.85
CA SER A 253 14.14 -20.00 -10.05
C SER A 253 15.34 -19.06 -10.14
N VAL A 254 15.19 -17.81 -9.72
CA VAL A 254 16.27 -16.82 -9.68
C VAL A 254 17.25 -17.19 -8.57
N THR A 255 16.72 -17.45 -7.37
CA THR A 255 17.50 -17.86 -6.20
C THR A 255 18.35 -19.10 -6.47
N ALA A 256 17.77 -20.11 -7.13
CA ALA A 256 18.46 -21.35 -7.48
C ALA A 256 19.67 -21.13 -8.41
N VAL A 257 19.57 -20.21 -9.37
CA VAL A 257 20.67 -19.89 -10.30
C VAL A 257 21.76 -19.09 -9.57
N VAL A 258 21.37 -18.05 -8.83
CA VAL A 258 22.31 -17.14 -8.18
C VAL A 258 23.09 -17.84 -7.06
N GLN A 259 22.43 -18.71 -6.28
CA GLN A 259 23.06 -19.47 -5.20
C GLN A 259 23.83 -20.71 -5.66
N ASN A 260 23.77 -21.07 -6.95
CA ASN A 260 24.46 -22.25 -7.45
C ASN A 260 26.00 -22.05 -7.43
N ARG A 261 26.70 -22.80 -6.59
CA ARG A 261 28.17 -22.68 -6.41
C ARG A 261 28.98 -23.18 -7.61
N TRP A 262 28.35 -23.94 -8.51
CA TRP A 262 29.02 -24.52 -9.69
C TRP A 262 28.94 -23.61 -10.93
N LEU A 263 28.12 -22.56 -10.89
CA LEU A 263 27.97 -21.59 -11.97
C LEU A 263 28.95 -20.43 -11.80
N SER A 264 29.55 -19.98 -12.90
CA SER A 264 30.40 -18.79 -12.90
C SER A 264 29.57 -17.52 -12.66
N ASN A 265 30.19 -16.49 -12.07
CA ASN A 265 29.52 -15.23 -11.79
C ASN A 265 28.98 -14.57 -13.07
N GLY A 266 29.77 -14.54 -14.15
CA GLY A 266 29.32 -14.01 -15.44
C GLY A 266 28.12 -14.78 -16.03
N PHE A 267 28.04 -16.09 -15.82
CA PHE A 267 26.86 -16.86 -16.22
C PHE A 267 25.64 -16.49 -15.38
N LYS A 268 25.78 -16.38 -14.06
CA LYS A 268 24.68 -16.00 -13.16
C LYS A 268 24.12 -14.62 -13.51
N GLU A 269 25.02 -13.66 -13.75
CA GLU A 269 24.66 -12.29 -14.11
C GLU A 269 23.92 -12.24 -15.45
N THR A 270 24.42 -12.97 -16.45
CA THR A 270 23.79 -13.08 -17.77
C THR A 270 22.41 -13.73 -17.67
N ALA A 271 22.27 -14.80 -16.88
CA ALA A 271 21.01 -15.49 -16.67
C ALA A 271 19.98 -14.59 -15.97
N LEU A 272 20.41 -13.84 -14.95
CA LEU A 272 19.57 -12.88 -14.23
C LEU A 272 19.09 -11.77 -15.16
N THR A 273 20.01 -11.17 -15.91
CA THR A 273 19.71 -10.13 -16.90
C THR A 273 18.71 -10.63 -17.95
N THR A 274 18.91 -11.86 -18.45
CA THR A 274 18.02 -12.47 -19.45
C THR A 274 16.62 -12.75 -18.88
N ALA A 275 16.54 -13.18 -17.61
CA ALA A 275 15.28 -13.43 -16.93
C ALA A 275 14.48 -12.12 -16.77
N VAL A 276 15.12 -11.07 -16.25
CA VAL A 276 14.51 -9.75 -16.08
C VAL A 276 14.05 -9.20 -17.43
N TRP A 277 14.91 -9.27 -18.46
CA TRP A 277 14.56 -8.80 -19.81
C TRP A 277 13.38 -9.56 -20.41
N SER A 278 13.32 -10.87 -20.23
CA SER A 278 12.20 -11.70 -20.73
C SER A 278 10.87 -11.29 -20.09
N VAL A 279 10.87 -11.00 -18.79
CA VAL A 279 9.69 -10.52 -18.06
C VAL A 279 9.28 -9.12 -18.55
N LEU A 280 10.21 -8.18 -18.65
CA LEU A 280 9.93 -6.82 -19.12
C LEU A 280 9.42 -6.81 -20.56
N LYS A 281 10.00 -7.63 -21.43
CA LYS A 281 9.53 -7.80 -22.82
C LYS A 281 8.12 -8.38 -22.89
N ALA A 282 7.79 -9.34 -22.04
CA ALA A 282 6.43 -9.88 -21.95
C ALA A 282 5.43 -8.82 -21.46
N LYS A 283 5.77 -8.09 -20.39
CA LYS A 283 4.95 -6.98 -19.87
C LYS A 283 4.73 -5.89 -20.93
N ARG A 284 5.77 -5.51 -21.67
CA ARG A 284 5.69 -4.49 -22.74
C ARG A 284 4.71 -4.87 -23.85
N ARG A 285 4.59 -6.15 -24.19
CA ARG A 285 3.62 -6.65 -25.20
C ARG A 285 2.16 -6.57 -24.73
N MET A 286 1.95 -6.53 -23.42
CA MET A 286 0.61 -6.47 -22.81
C MET A 286 0.20 -5.05 -22.43
N LEU A 287 1.00 -4.04 -22.78
CA LEU A 287 0.68 -2.65 -22.48
C LEU A 287 -0.52 -2.19 -23.32
N LYS A 288 -1.47 -1.54 -22.64
CA LYS A 288 -2.59 -0.87 -23.29
C LYS A 288 -2.10 0.29 -24.16
N PHE A 289 -1.12 1.04 -23.66
CA PHE A 289 -0.51 2.18 -24.35
C PHE A 289 0.95 1.85 -24.70
N PRO A 290 1.27 1.53 -25.97
CA PRO A 290 2.62 1.12 -26.37
C PRO A 290 3.70 2.19 -26.16
N THR A 291 3.29 3.45 -26.07
CA THR A 291 4.14 4.62 -25.82
C THR A 291 3.73 5.35 -24.53
N GLY A 292 3.03 4.66 -23.62
CA GLY A 292 2.57 5.23 -22.36
C GLY A 292 3.68 5.33 -21.31
N PHE A 293 3.31 5.76 -20.11
CA PHE A 293 4.21 5.87 -18.96
C PHE A 293 4.92 4.54 -18.69
N MET A 294 4.18 3.42 -18.73
CA MET A 294 4.75 2.10 -18.45
C MET A 294 5.79 1.66 -19.49
N ALA A 295 5.65 2.09 -20.75
CA ALA A 295 6.62 1.80 -21.79
C ALA A 295 7.95 2.52 -21.54
N HIS A 296 7.88 3.80 -21.16
CA HIS A 296 9.03 4.58 -20.72
C HIS A 296 9.65 3.99 -19.44
N PHE A 297 8.82 3.61 -18.47
CA PHE A 297 9.26 3.03 -17.20
C PHE A 297 10.03 1.72 -17.44
N TYR A 298 9.50 0.80 -18.25
CA TYR A 298 10.19 -0.45 -18.57
C TYR A 298 11.50 -0.25 -19.32
N THR A 299 11.65 0.85 -20.07
CA THR A 299 12.93 1.20 -20.70
C THR A 299 13.98 1.54 -19.64
N LEU A 300 13.60 2.25 -18.57
CA LEU A 300 14.48 2.49 -17.43
C LEU A 300 14.74 1.20 -16.62
N SER A 301 13.71 0.42 -16.36
CA SER A 301 13.80 -0.85 -15.64
C SER A 301 14.71 -1.87 -16.33
N GLU A 302 14.77 -1.87 -17.67
CA GLU A 302 15.67 -2.74 -18.43
C GLU A 302 17.15 -2.51 -18.08
N GLN A 303 17.53 -1.30 -17.64
CA GLN A 303 18.88 -0.96 -17.22
C GLN A 303 19.08 -1.17 -15.71
N LEU A 304 18.11 -0.72 -14.90
CA LEU A 304 18.25 -0.68 -13.44
C LEU A 304 17.90 -2.00 -12.77
N SER A 305 16.84 -2.70 -13.20
CA SER A 305 16.37 -3.90 -12.50
C SER A 305 17.40 -5.05 -12.53
N PRO A 306 18.10 -5.34 -13.64
CA PRO A 306 19.18 -6.32 -13.64
C PRO A 306 20.33 -5.94 -12.69
N LEU A 307 20.71 -4.66 -12.68
CA LEU A 307 21.76 -4.14 -11.79
C LEU A 307 21.36 -4.34 -10.33
N LEU A 308 20.17 -3.89 -9.94
CA LEU A 308 19.70 -4.01 -8.56
C LEU A 308 19.57 -5.47 -8.15
N ALA A 309 18.98 -6.32 -9.00
CA ALA A 309 18.89 -7.74 -8.71
C ALA A 309 20.28 -8.38 -8.55
N TRP A 310 21.26 -8.00 -9.38
CA TRP A 310 22.63 -8.46 -9.24
C TRP A 310 23.31 -7.91 -7.99
N GLY A 311 23.06 -6.64 -7.64
CA GLY A 311 23.60 -6.03 -6.44
C GLY A 311 23.07 -6.68 -5.17
N PHE A 312 21.76 -6.92 -5.06
CA PHE A 312 21.18 -7.52 -3.86
C PHE A 312 21.45 -9.02 -3.72
N LEU A 313 21.41 -9.77 -4.82
CA LEU A 313 21.46 -11.24 -4.79
C LEU A 313 22.83 -11.80 -5.17
N GLY A 314 23.63 -11.02 -5.90
CA GLY A 314 24.90 -11.45 -6.46
C GLY A 314 25.98 -11.69 -5.40
N PRO A 315 27.11 -12.26 -5.84
CA PRO A 315 28.23 -12.61 -4.96
C PRO A 315 29.17 -11.44 -4.64
N ASP A 316 29.00 -10.28 -5.29
CA ASP A 316 29.82 -9.10 -5.05
C ASP A 316 29.39 -8.40 -3.75
N GLU A 317 30.24 -8.47 -2.73
CA GLU A 317 29.93 -7.90 -1.41
C GLU A 317 29.94 -6.37 -1.41
N GLY A 318 30.82 -5.74 -2.20
CA GLY A 318 30.90 -4.27 -2.25
C GLY A 318 29.67 -3.66 -2.89
N LEU A 319 29.25 -4.21 -4.04
CA LEU A 319 28.02 -3.81 -4.70
C LEU A 319 26.79 -4.12 -3.86
N ARG A 320 26.75 -5.27 -3.19
CA ARG A 320 25.65 -5.63 -2.29
C ARG A 320 25.53 -4.67 -1.12
N ASP A 321 26.63 -4.38 -0.44
CA ASP A 321 26.64 -3.45 0.69
C ASP A 321 26.18 -2.05 0.25
N THR A 322 26.59 -1.60 -0.92
CA THR A 322 26.16 -0.32 -1.49
C THR A 322 24.69 -0.31 -1.88
N CYS A 323 24.15 -1.38 -2.46
CA CYS A 323 22.72 -1.50 -2.75
C CYS A 323 21.86 -1.57 -1.49
N ILE A 324 22.30 -2.31 -0.47
CA ILE A 324 21.65 -2.36 0.84
C ILE A 324 21.65 -0.97 1.47
N TYR A 325 22.79 -0.28 1.48
CA TYR A 325 22.88 1.08 1.99
C TYR A 325 21.93 2.04 1.25
N PHE A 326 21.88 1.97 -0.08
CA PHE A 326 20.93 2.74 -0.88
C PHE A 326 19.48 2.51 -0.43
N LYS A 327 19.07 1.25 -0.30
CA LYS A 327 17.75 0.90 0.21
C LYS A 327 17.51 1.42 1.62
N GLU A 328 18.46 1.27 2.53
CA GLU A 328 18.35 1.78 3.91
C GLU A 328 18.18 3.30 3.94
N GLN A 329 18.84 4.05 3.05
CA GLN A 329 18.64 5.49 2.94
C GLN A 329 17.23 5.85 2.45
N VAL A 330 16.68 5.12 1.48
CA VAL A 330 15.31 5.34 0.99
C VAL A 330 14.27 4.97 2.06
N MET A 331 14.43 3.82 2.71
CA MET A 331 13.52 3.37 3.77
C MET A 331 13.63 4.26 5.01
N GLY A 332 14.84 4.72 5.33
CA GLY A 332 15.08 5.71 6.38
C GLY A 332 14.45 7.06 6.07
N PHE A 333 14.50 7.52 4.81
CA PHE A 333 13.76 8.71 4.37
C PHE A 333 12.26 8.56 4.59
N LEU A 334 11.68 7.43 4.17
CA LEU A 334 10.25 7.16 4.35
C LEU A 334 9.85 7.15 5.83
N ALA A 335 10.60 6.48 6.70
CA ALA A 335 10.33 6.51 8.13
C ALA A 335 10.47 7.92 8.74
N ASP A 336 11.42 8.72 8.24
CA ASP A 336 11.70 10.04 8.78
C ASP A 336 10.62 11.07 8.43
N ILE A 337 10.11 11.04 7.19
CA ILE A 337 9.06 11.98 6.79
C ILE A 337 7.73 11.71 7.51
N PHE A 338 7.47 10.48 7.94
CA PHE A 338 6.31 10.12 8.77
C PHE A 338 6.53 10.36 10.27
N ASN A 339 7.71 10.80 10.71
CA ASN A 339 8.01 10.94 12.14
C ASN A 339 7.72 12.37 12.64
N PHE A 340 6.86 12.52 13.66
CA PHE A 340 6.52 13.81 14.27
C PHE A 340 7.70 14.55 14.90
N GLN A 341 8.76 13.85 15.30
CA GLN A 341 9.97 14.46 15.85
C GLN A 341 10.91 15.01 14.77
N LYS A 342 10.74 14.57 13.52
CA LYS A 342 11.61 14.94 12.39
C LYS A 342 10.93 15.88 11.39
N CYS A 343 9.61 15.85 11.32
CA CYS A 343 8.82 16.70 10.44
C CYS A 343 7.67 17.35 11.20
N LYS A 344 7.49 18.65 10.98
CA LYS A 344 6.41 19.43 11.57
C LYS A 344 5.16 19.36 10.71
N TYR A 345 4.10 18.78 11.27
CA TYR A 345 2.78 18.70 10.64
C TYR A 345 1.89 19.88 11.06
N THR A 346 2.48 21.08 11.02
CA THR A 346 1.86 22.37 11.38
C THR A 346 1.22 23.01 10.17
N THR A 347 2.02 23.26 9.12
CA THR A 347 1.59 23.81 7.83
C THR A 347 2.20 23.02 6.69
N VAL A 348 1.63 23.16 5.49
CA VAL A 348 2.13 22.47 4.30
C VAL A 348 3.55 22.93 3.96
N GLU A 349 3.84 24.21 4.17
CA GLU A 349 5.14 24.82 3.91
C GLU A 349 6.24 24.32 4.86
N GLU A 350 5.94 24.22 6.16
CA GLU A 350 6.90 23.70 7.14
C GLU A 350 7.18 22.22 6.89
N LEU A 351 6.14 21.42 6.68
CA LEU A 351 6.28 20.00 6.33
C LEU A 351 7.09 19.81 5.03
N ALA A 352 6.80 20.61 4.00
CA ALA A 352 7.51 20.56 2.73
C ALA A 352 9.01 20.88 2.90
N ASN A 353 9.35 21.86 3.72
CA ASN A 353 10.73 22.22 4.03
C ASN A 353 11.44 21.08 4.77
N ASP A 354 10.82 20.49 5.80
CA ASP A 354 11.40 19.39 6.55
C ASP A 354 11.61 18.14 5.66
N VAL A 355 10.63 17.81 4.81
CA VAL A 355 10.74 16.71 3.83
C VAL A 355 11.90 16.97 2.85
N LEU A 356 12.05 18.20 2.35
CA LEU A 356 13.14 18.55 1.44
C LEU A 356 14.51 18.45 2.11
N LEU A 357 14.63 18.88 3.37
CA LEU A 357 15.87 18.77 4.14
C LEU A 357 16.26 17.31 4.37
N ASN A 358 15.29 16.48 4.78
CA ASN A 358 15.49 15.04 4.93
C ASN A 358 15.93 14.41 3.60
N LEU A 359 15.30 14.77 2.49
CA LEU A 359 15.66 14.23 1.17
C LEU A 359 17.08 14.64 0.76
N LYS A 360 17.44 15.92 0.89
CA LYS A 360 18.78 16.42 0.56
C LYS A 360 19.87 15.68 1.34
N TYR A 361 19.67 15.49 2.65
CA TYR A 361 20.59 14.73 3.49
C TYR A 361 20.79 13.30 2.99
N ARG A 362 19.71 12.63 2.57
CA ARG A 362 19.75 11.25 2.07
C ARG A 362 20.45 11.14 0.72
N VAL A 363 20.14 12.06 -0.20
CA VAL A 363 20.82 12.15 -1.51
C VAL A 363 22.31 12.39 -1.32
N GLU A 364 22.71 13.35 -0.48
CA GLU A 364 24.12 13.63 -0.19
C GLU A 364 24.84 12.40 0.38
N SER A 365 24.19 11.70 1.32
CA SER A 365 24.73 10.48 1.93
C SER A 365 24.94 9.35 0.91
N ILE A 366 23.98 9.16 -0.01
CA ILE A 366 24.09 8.18 -1.10
C ILE A 366 25.21 8.56 -2.06
N CYS A 367 25.25 9.81 -2.53
CA CYS A 367 26.29 10.27 -3.45
C CYS A 367 27.70 10.16 -2.85
N GLN A 368 27.86 10.49 -1.56
CA GLN A 368 29.13 10.30 -0.85
C GLN A 368 29.54 8.82 -0.85
N ARG A 369 28.62 7.90 -0.53
CA ARG A 369 28.90 6.46 -0.54
C ARG A 369 29.37 5.98 -1.92
N LEU A 370 28.75 6.46 -3.00
CA LEU A 370 29.09 6.10 -4.37
C LEU A 370 30.44 6.70 -4.83
N SER A 371 30.81 7.88 -4.32
CA SER A 371 32.08 8.55 -4.67
C SER A 371 33.33 8.00 -3.98
N VAL A 372 33.20 7.37 -2.81
CA VAL A 372 34.34 7.02 -1.93
C VAL A 372 35.06 5.73 -2.36
N GLN A 373 34.55 5.03 -3.36
CA GLN A 373 35.01 3.69 -3.75
C GLN A 373 35.28 3.53 -5.25
N GLY A 374 35.28 4.63 -6.01
CA GLY A 374 35.67 4.69 -7.43
C GLY A 374 37.14 5.01 -7.66
#